data_AF-A0A0S8DQ50-F1
#
_entry.id   AF-A0A0S8DQ50-F1
#
_cell.length_a   1.000
_cell.length_b   1.000
_cell.length_c   1.000
_cell.angle_alpha   90.00
_cell.angle_beta   90.00
_cell.angle_gamma   90.00
#
_symmetry.space_group_name_H-M   'P 1'
#
loop_
_entity.id
_entity.type
_entity.pdbx_description
1 polymer ?
#
loop_
_entity_poly.entity_id
_entity_poly.type
_entity_poly.pdbx_seq_one_letter_code
_entity_poly.pdbx_strand_id
1 'polypeptide(L)'
;MMRKDSTLGLAPERLARLLGITLHSAAGKGKEDSAQDISELIRAHLAGTLPFDTTVIDELPVIIGRLRNELIARAGETLGAVLTSPESDLDTLKKVRQYAKRMASSKSPKAKHAVAVAIYFAAIANALVFHHTKMTTHSYGSLRTSFGDLAKRPWMPTELVRLLTKAHKICRKKAQ
;
A
#
# COMPACT_ATOMS: atom_id res chain seq x y z
N MET A 1 17.96 -10.17 -26.25
CA MET A 1 18.07 -8.87 -25.55
C MET A 1 16.70 -8.56 -24.92
N MET A 2 16.50 -8.93 -23.65
CA MET A 2 15.23 -8.77 -22.94
C MET A 2 15.38 -7.69 -21.87
N ARG A 3 14.60 -6.61 -21.98
CA ARG A 3 14.50 -5.57 -20.95
C ARG A 3 13.75 -6.15 -19.75
N LYS A 4 14.45 -6.28 -18.62
CA LYS A 4 13.85 -6.61 -17.32
C LYS A 4 13.10 -5.39 -16.82
N ASP A 5 11.78 -5.35 -17.00
CA ASP A 5 10.93 -4.35 -16.36
C ASP A 5 10.79 -4.67 -14.87
N SER A 6 11.85 -4.30 -14.15
CA SER A 6 11.94 -4.27 -12.70
C SER A 6 10.80 -3.41 -12.16
N THR A 7 9.76 -4.06 -11.69
CA THR A 7 8.51 -3.42 -11.28
C THR A 7 8.63 -2.81 -9.87
N LEU A 8 9.78 -2.20 -9.56
CA LEU A 8 10.22 -1.32 -8.47
C LEU A 8 11.75 -1.41 -8.26
N GLY A 9 12.46 -2.29 -8.98
CA GLY A 9 13.93 -2.43 -8.92
C GLY A 9 14.48 -2.94 -7.59
N LEU A 10 13.62 -3.22 -6.60
CA LEU A 10 14.03 -3.53 -5.24
C LEU A 10 13.43 -4.87 -4.81
N ALA A 11 14.31 -5.76 -4.35
CA ALA A 11 13.94 -7.02 -3.73
C ALA A 11 13.11 -6.75 -2.44
N PRO A 12 12.20 -7.66 -2.05
CA PRO A 12 11.38 -7.53 -0.83
C PRO A 12 12.19 -7.21 0.42
N GLU A 13 13.42 -7.70 0.50
CA GLU A 13 14.37 -7.50 1.59
C GLU A 13 14.94 -6.08 1.58
N ARG A 14 15.03 -5.45 0.40
CA ARG A 14 15.38 -4.02 0.27
C ARG A 14 14.19 -3.11 0.60
N LEU A 15 12.97 -3.50 0.25
CA LEU A 15 11.75 -2.83 0.74
C LEU A 15 11.69 -2.92 2.26
N ALA A 16 11.99 -4.07 2.84
CA ALA A 16 12.10 -4.27 4.27
C ALA A 16 13.14 -3.33 4.89
N ARG A 17 14.36 -3.28 4.35
CA ARG A 17 15.40 -2.35 4.83
C ARG A 17 15.01 -0.87 4.69
N LEU A 18 14.34 -0.48 3.59
CA LEU A 18 13.89 0.90 3.39
C LEU A 18 12.81 1.32 4.39
N LEU A 19 12.01 0.36 4.85
CA LEU A 19 10.98 0.51 5.89
C LEU A 19 11.57 0.41 7.32
N GLY A 20 12.89 0.42 7.47
CA GLY A 20 13.55 0.23 8.78
C GLY A 20 13.31 -1.15 9.39
N ILE A 21 13.08 -2.20 8.57
CA ILE A 21 13.01 -3.62 8.99
C ILE A 21 14.43 -4.20 9.15
N THR A 22 15.38 -3.41 9.64
CA THR A 22 16.61 -4.00 10.19
C THR A 22 16.27 -4.49 11.60
N LEU A 23 16.29 -5.81 11.79
CA LEU A 23 16.49 -6.44 13.10
C LEU A 23 17.80 -5.92 13.68
N HIS A 24 17.77 -4.76 14.34
CA HIS A 24 18.77 -4.40 15.34
C HIS A 24 18.10 -3.57 16.42
N SER A 25 18.09 -4.18 17.60
CA SER A 25 17.86 -3.54 18.87
C SER A 25 18.85 -2.38 19.01
N ALA A 26 18.31 -1.17 19.03
CA ALA A 26 18.96 -0.02 19.64
C ALA A 26 17.83 0.87 20.15
N ALA A 27 17.77 0.97 21.47
CA ALA A 27 16.96 1.90 22.22
C ALA A 27 17.39 3.33 21.87
N GLY A 28 16.43 4.21 21.63
CA GLY A 28 16.70 5.61 21.32
C GLY A 28 15.40 6.36 21.14
N LYS A 29 15.23 7.42 21.95
CA LYS A 29 14.08 8.33 22.12
C LYS A 29 13.41 8.89 20.84
N GLY A 30 13.91 8.61 19.64
CA GLY A 30 13.36 9.09 18.35
C GLY A 30 12.46 8.10 17.61
N LYS A 31 12.16 6.91 18.17
CA LYS A 31 11.28 5.92 17.55
C LYS A 31 9.79 6.18 17.77
N GLU A 32 9.42 6.83 18.88
CA GLU A 32 8.01 7.12 19.20
C GLU A 32 7.46 8.25 18.34
N ASP A 33 8.18 9.38 18.22
CA ASP A 33 7.78 10.49 17.35
C ASP A 33 7.58 10.04 15.90
N SER A 34 8.52 9.25 15.36
CA SER A 34 8.39 8.73 14.00
C SER A 34 7.22 7.76 13.82
N ALA A 35 6.80 7.03 14.85
CA ALA A 35 5.68 6.10 14.75
C ALA A 35 4.34 6.85 14.83
N GLN A 36 4.26 7.87 15.67
CA GLN A 36 3.10 8.75 15.76
C GLN A 36 2.89 9.52 14.44
N ASP A 37 3.95 10.10 13.88
CA ASP A 37 3.93 10.76 12.57
C ASP A 37 3.39 9.83 11.46
N ILE A 38 3.84 8.57 11.44
CA ILE A 38 3.36 7.58 10.46
C ILE A 38 1.88 7.24 10.72
N SER A 39 1.49 7.09 11.98
CA SER A 39 0.11 6.75 12.36
C SER A 39 -0.87 7.86 11.96
N GLU A 40 -0.50 9.11 12.18
CA GLU A 40 -1.27 10.27 11.77
C GLU A 40 -1.34 10.37 10.25
N LEU A 41 -0.20 10.19 9.56
CA LEU A 41 -0.12 10.28 8.10
C LEU A 41 -0.91 9.16 7.40
N ILE A 42 -0.86 7.92 7.91
CA ILE A 42 -1.67 6.84 7.35
C ILE A 42 -3.15 7.05 7.64
N ARG A 43 -3.51 7.52 8.85
CA ARG A 43 -4.90 7.82 9.18
C ARG A 43 -5.44 8.94 8.28
N ALA A 44 -4.65 9.97 8.03
CA ALA A 44 -5.01 11.05 7.10
C ALA A 44 -5.21 10.53 5.66
N HIS A 45 -4.33 9.66 5.16
CA HIS A 45 -4.52 9.07 3.83
C HIS A 45 -5.72 8.13 3.73
N LEU A 46 -6.04 7.39 4.79
CA LEU A 46 -7.18 6.48 4.81
C LEU A 46 -8.50 7.21 5.03
N ALA A 47 -8.50 8.29 5.81
CA ALA A 47 -9.66 9.13 6.08
C ALA A 47 -9.92 10.15 4.96
N GLY A 48 -8.87 10.51 4.20
CA GLY A 48 -9.02 11.28 2.98
C GLY A 48 -10.00 10.60 2.05
N THR A 49 -11.03 11.35 1.64
CA THR A 49 -11.70 11.09 0.36
C THR A 49 -10.59 11.06 -0.69
N LEU A 50 -10.61 10.05 -1.57
CA LEU A 50 -9.63 9.92 -2.65
C LEU A 50 -9.36 11.31 -3.25
N PRO A 51 -8.14 11.87 -3.14
CA PRO A 51 -7.89 13.23 -3.56
C PRO A 51 -7.75 13.20 -5.08
N PHE A 52 -8.86 13.46 -5.76
CA PHE A 52 -8.83 14.01 -7.11
C PHE A 52 -9.42 15.42 -7.11
N ASP A 53 -9.30 16.12 -5.98
CA ASP A 53 -9.69 17.52 -5.88
C ASP A 53 -8.56 18.43 -6.38
N THR A 54 -8.98 19.40 -7.16
CA THR A 54 -8.33 19.91 -8.38
C THR A 54 -7.45 21.16 -8.18
N THR A 55 -6.81 21.34 -7.03
CA THR A 55 -6.11 22.62 -6.73
C THR A 55 -4.59 22.59 -6.82
N VAL A 56 -3.99 21.50 -7.33
CA VAL A 56 -2.59 21.51 -7.78
C VAL A 56 -2.52 20.96 -9.21
N ILE A 57 -3.06 21.75 -10.13
CA ILE A 57 -2.89 21.55 -11.57
C ILE A 57 -1.81 22.53 -12.00
N ASP A 58 -0.63 22.01 -12.31
CA ASP A 58 0.22 22.63 -13.34
C ASP A 58 0.95 21.61 -14.22
N GLU A 59 0.95 20.31 -13.91
CA GLU A 59 1.64 19.33 -14.77
C GLU A 59 1.00 17.93 -14.76
N LEU A 60 -0.20 17.75 -15.33
CA LEU A 60 -0.72 16.39 -15.54
C LEU A 60 -1.32 16.15 -16.95
N PRO A 61 -0.82 15.13 -17.70
CA PRO A 61 -1.24 14.85 -19.08
C PRO A 61 -2.69 14.33 -19.21
N VAL A 62 -3.22 14.50 -20.43
CA VAL A 62 -4.54 14.16 -21.02
C VAL A 62 -5.20 12.83 -20.60
N ILE A 63 -4.49 11.91 -19.93
CA ILE A 63 -4.97 10.59 -19.49
C ILE A 63 -6.07 10.70 -18.39
N ILE A 64 -6.26 11.88 -17.79
CA ILE A 64 -7.26 12.15 -16.74
C ILE A 64 -8.72 12.15 -17.26
N GLY A 65 -8.95 12.34 -18.57
CA GLY A 65 -10.30 12.45 -19.13
C GLY A 65 -11.18 11.19 -18.97
N ARG A 66 -10.60 9.99 -19.02
CA ARG A 66 -11.35 8.73 -18.85
C ARG A 66 -11.59 8.38 -17.37
N LEU A 67 -10.68 8.76 -16.49
CA LEU A 67 -10.82 8.57 -15.05
C LEU A 67 -11.98 9.39 -14.48
N ARG A 68 -12.20 10.60 -15.01
CA ARG A 68 -13.27 11.52 -14.57
C ARG A 68 -14.67 10.89 -14.55
N ASN A 69 -15.03 10.09 -15.56
CA ASN A 69 -16.38 9.56 -15.71
C ASN A 69 -16.65 8.34 -14.81
N GLU A 70 -15.62 7.53 -14.51
CA GLU A 70 -15.73 6.41 -13.55
C GLU A 70 -15.67 6.89 -12.09
N LEU A 71 -14.99 8.01 -11.83
CA LEU A 71 -14.80 8.59 -10.48
C LEU A 71 -16.04 9.30 -9.93
N ILE A 72 -16.88 9.89 -10.79
CA ILE A 72 -18.14 10.55 -10.38
C ILE A 72 -19.11 9.53 -9.75
N ALA A 73 -19.06 8.26 -10.15
CA ALA A 73 -19.94 7.21 -9.63
C ALA A 73 -19.58 6.74 -8.20
N ARG A 74 -18.40 7.10 -7.67
CA ARG A 74 -17.92 6.68 -6.33
C ARG A 74 -17.50 7.86 -5.42
N ALA A 75 -17.93 9.07 -5.76
CA ALA A 75 -17.68 10.26 -4.95
C ALA A 75 -18.26 10.07 -3.53
N GLY A 76 -17.39 9.80 -2.55
CA GLY A 76 -17.77 9.61 -1.15
C GLY A 76 -16.99 8.50 -0.43
N GLU A 77 -16.42 7.53 -1.15
CA GLU A 77 -15.65 6.46 -0.53
C GLU A 77 -14.22 6.91 -0.18
N THR A 78 -13.83 6.66 1.07
CA THR A 78 -12.46 6.92 1.52
C THR A 78 -11.51 5.83 1.00
N LEU A 79 -10.22 6.13 0.90
CA LEU A 79 -9.23 5.13 0.50
C LEU A 79 -9.24 3.92 1.46
N GLY A 80 -9.50 4.15 2.75
CA GLY A 80 -9.65 3.08 3.74
C GLY A 80 -10.84 2.16 3.45
N ALA A 81 -11.97 2.71 3.02
CA ALA A 81 -13.14 1.92 2.63
C ALA A 81 -12.84 1.06 1.40
N VAL A 82 -12.24 1.64 0.36
CA VAL A 82 -11.83 0.91 -0.86
C VAL A 82 -10.82 -0.21 -0.54
N LEU A 83 -9.86 0.03 0.36
CA LEU A 83 -8.86 -0.98 0.69
C LEU A 83 -9.42 -2.13 1.52
N THR A 84 -10.51 -1.93 2.26
CA THR A 84 -11.04 -2.93 3.19
C THR A 84 -12.37 -3.55 2.76
N SER A 85 -13.04 -2.96 1.76
CA SER A 85 -14.30 -3.45 1.22
C SER A 85 -14.12 -4.66 0.31
N PRO A 86 -14.93 -5.74 0.47
CA PRO A 86 -15.00 -6.86 -0.46
C PRO A 86 -15.53 -6.48 -1.85
N GLU A 87 -16.31 -5.40 -1.94
CA GLU A 87 -16.97 -4.95 -3.18
C GLU A 87 -16.04 -4.10 -4.07
N SER A 88 -14.82 -3.84 -3.61
CA SER A 88 -13.85 -3.03 -4.36
C SER A 88 -13.35 -3.80 -5.58
N ASP A 89 -13.68 -3.33 -6.77
CA ASP A 89 -13.29 -4.00 -8.00
C ASP A 89 -11.75 -4.03 -8.21
N LEU A 90 -11.30 -5.03 -8.96
CA LEU A 90 -9.89 -5.26 -9.24
C LEU A 90 -9.22 -4.10 -10.00
N ASP A 91 -9.95 -3.35 -10.82
CA ASP A 91 -9.36 -2.24 -11.57
C ASP A 91 -9.05 -1.06 -10.65
N THR A 92 -9.97 -0.73 -9.74
CA THR A 92 -9.75 0.24 -8.67
C THR A 92 -8.56 -0.15 -7.80
N LEU A 93 -8.46 -1.41 -7.38
CA LEU A 93 -7.32 -1.90 -6.59
C LEU A 93 -6.00 -1.80 -7.36
N LYS A 94 -6.00 -2.00 -8.69
CA LYS A 94 -4.81 -1.82 -9.55
C LYS A 94 -4.39 -0.35 -9.57
N LYS A 95 -5.34 0.57 -9.73
CA LYS A 95 -5.13 2.02 -9.71
C LYS A 95 -4.55 2.48 -8.37
N VAL A 96 -5.14 2.06 -7.25
CA VAL A 96 -4.65 2.36 -5.88
C VAL A 96 -3.22 1.87 -5.69
N ARG A 97 -2.94 0.62 -6.08
CA ARG A 97 -1.59 0.05 -6.01
C ARG A 97 -0.59 0.86 -6.84
N GLN A 98 -0.97 1.27 -8.05
CA GLN A 98 -0.09 2.05 -8.92
C GLN A 98 0.20 3.44 -8.33
N TYR A 99 -0.81 4.09 -7.77
CA TYR A 99 -0.66 5.34 -7.05
C TYR A 99 0.34 5.21 -5.89
N ALA A 100 0.13 4.22 -5.02
CA ALA A 100 1.01 3.94 -3.87
C ALA A 100 2.45 3.65 -4.30
N LYS A 101 2.63 2.91 -5.41
CA LYS A 101 3.95 2.65 -6.00
C LYS A 101 4.66 3.92 -6.47
N ARG A 102 3.94 4.85 -7.11
CA ARG A 102 4.51 6.15 -7.52
C ARG A 102 4.90 6.99 -6.30
N MET A 103 4.02 7.02 -5.29
CA MET A 103 4.30 7.70 -4.03
C MET A 103 5.57 7.18 -3.35
N ALA A 104 5.74 5.86 -3.29
CA ALA A 104 6.92 5.22 -2.70
C ALA A 104 8.22 5.48 -3.49
N SER A 105 8.13 5.75 -4.80
CA SER A 105 9.29 5.95 -5.69
C SER A 105 9.81 7.39 -5.70
N SER A 106 9.02 8.34 -5.19
CA SER A 106 9.46 9.73 -5.00
C SER A 106 10.50 9.83 -3.88
N LYS A 107 11.38 10.83 -3.92
CA LYS A 107 12.28 11.20 -2.80
C LYS A 107 11.45 11.78 -1.65
N SER A 108 10.67 10.91 -1.01
CA SER A 108 9.76 11.26 0.06
C SER A 108 10.40 10.99 1.42
N PRO A 109 9.98 11.73 2.47
CA PRO A 109 10.35 11.41 3.85
C PRO A 109 10.00 9.96 4.20
N LYS A 110 10.79 9.35 5.10
CA LYS A 110 10.62 7.94 5.52
C LYS A 110 9.18 7.61 5.93
N ALA A 111 8.49 8.53 6.61
CA ALA A 111 7.11 8.36 7.01
C ALA A 111 6.15 8.21 5.82
N LYS A 112 6.26 9.10 4.82
CA LYS A 112 5.47 9.03 3.57
C LYS A 112 5.76 7.73 2.80
N HIS A 113 7.02 7.31 2.75
CA HIS A 113 7.39 6.05 2.13
C HIS A 113 6.74 4.84 2.85
N ALA A 114 6.76 4.82 4.19
CA ALA A 114 6.14 3.75 4.97
C ALA A 114 4.63 3.63 4.71
N VAL A 115 3.93 4.77 4.64
CA VAL A 115 2.51 4.81 4.31
C VAL A 115 2.24 4.35 2.87
N ALA A 116 3.07 4.77 1.92
CA ALA A 116 2.96 4.32 0.53
C ALA A 116 3.08 2.80 0.42
N VAL A 117 4.02 2.20 1.14
CA VAL A 117 4.16 0.74 1.16
C VAL A 117 2.98 0.06 1.82
N ALA A 118 2.45 0.61 2.92
CA ALA A 118 1.26 0.05 3.58
C ALA A 118 0.05 0.03 2.62
N ILE A 119 -0.21 1.12 1.91
CA ILE A 119 -1.30 1.20 0.91
C ILE A 119 -1.07 0.22 -0.24
N TYR A 120 0.18 0.12 -0.74
CA TYR A 120 0.53 -0.82 -1.81
C TYR A 120 0.23 -2.27 -1.42
N PHE A 121 0.65 -2.71 -0.24
CA PHE A 121 0.39 -4.07 0.22
C PHE A 121 -1.07 -4.30 0.64
N ALA A 122 -1.77 -3.28 1.15
CA ALA A 122 -3.20 -3.37 1.45
C ALA A 122 -4.02 -3.64 0.18
N ALA A 123 -3.73 -2.97 -0.93
CA ALA A 123 -4.41 -3.22 -2.20
C ALA A 123 -4.18 -4.65 -2.72
N ILE A 124 -2.96 -5.17 -2.58
CA ILE A 124 -2.64 -6.57 -2.93
C ILE A 124 -3.36 -7.54 -2.00
N ALA A 125 -3.41 -7.25 -0.69
CA ALA A 125 -4.07 -8.08 0.30
C ALA A 125 -5.58 -8.16 0.04
N ASN A 126 -6.23 -7.05 -0.29
CA ASN A 126 -7.64 -7.01 -0.67
C ASN A 126 -7.91 -7.93 -1.89
N ALA A 127 -7.19 -7.70 -2.99
CA ALA A 127 -7.30 -8.51 -4.20
C ALA A 127 -7.12 -10.02 -3.94
N LEU A 128 -6.20 -10.37 -3.04
CA LEU A 128 -5.94 -11.77 -2.69
C LEU A 128 -7.04 -12.36 -1.80
N VAL A 129 -7.57 -11.59 -0.84
CA VAL A 129 -8.54 -12.07 0.15
C VAL A 129 -9.93 -12.19 -0.45
N PHE A 130 -10.41 -11.15 -1.15
CA PHE A 130 -11.80 -11.07 -1.61
C PHE A 130 -11.98 -11.51 -3.06
N HIS A 131 -10.95 -11.36 -3.89
CA HIS A 131 -11.04 -11.71 -5.32
C HIS A 131 -10.14 -12.89 -5.71
N HIS A 132 -9.48 -13.52 -4.73
CA HIS A 132 -8.57 -14.66 -4.92
C HIS A 132 -7.49 -14.45 -6.00
N THR A 133 -7.15 -13.20 -6.29
CA THR A 133 -6.31 -12.81 -7.43
C THR A 133 -4.97 -12.26 -6.94
N LYS A 134 -3.87 -12.88 -7.36
CA LYS A 134 -2.52 -12.37 -7.09
C LYS A 134 -2.15 -11.30 -8.13
N MET A 135 -2.31 -10.05 -7.76
CA MET A 135 -2.05 -8.93 -8.68
C MET A 135 -0.57 -8.58 -8.86
N THR A 136 0.37 -9.24 -8.17
CA THR A 136 1.81 -8.93 -8.20
C THR A 136 2.66 -10.11 -8.67
N THR A 137 3.89 -9.83 -9.11
CA THR A 137 4.89 -10.86 -9.46
C THR A 137 5.59 -11.46 -8.24
N HIS A 138 5.50 -10.84 -7.05
CA HIS A 138 6.07 -11.38 -5.82
C HIS A 138 5.55 -12.80 -5.53
N SER A 139 6.42 -13.67 -5.01
CA SER A 139 6.05 -15.02 -4.58
C SER A 139 5.11 -14.97 -3.38
N TYR A 140 4.32 -16.04 -3.17
CA TYR A 140 3.49 -16.15 -1.97
C TYR A 140 4.31 -16.12 -0.67
N GLY A 141 5.53 -16.69 -0.67
CA GLY A 141 6.46 -16.61 0.45
C GLY A 141 6.88 -15.17 0.78
N SER A 142 7.24 -14.38 -0.24
CA SER A 142 7.60 -12.96 -0.08
C SER A 142 6.41 -12.12 0.41
N LEU A 143 5.21 -12.37 -0.14
CA LEU A 143 3.98 -11.71 0.30
C LEU A 143 3.65 -12.06 1.74
N ARG A 144 3.79 -13.33 2.14
CA ARG A 144 3.60 -13.79 3.52
C ARG A 144 4.48 -12.96 4.47
N THR A 145 5.78 -12.90 4.22
CA THR A 145 6.71 -12.12 5.07
C THR A 145 6.28 -10.66 5.15
N SER A 146 6.02 -10.02 4.01
CA SER A 146 5.65 -8.60 3.94
C SER A 146 4.36 -8.29 4.71
N PHE A 147 3.31 -9.12 4.54
CA PHE A 147 2.05 -8.96 5.26
C PHE A 147 2.23 -9.16 6.77
N GLY A 148 3.01 -10.16 7.18
CA GLY A 148 3.30 -10.43 8.58
C GLY A 148 4.05 -9.30 9.26
N ASP A 149 5.04 -8.72 8.57
CA ASP A 149 5.85 -7.63 9.11
C ASP A 149 5.04 -6.32 9.23
N LEU A 150 4.23 -6.02 8.21
CA LEU A 150 3.35 -4.83 8.23
C LEU A 150 2.26 -4.93 9.29
N ALA A 151 1.65 -6.10 9.48
CA ALA A 151 0.60 -6.32 10.48
C ALA A 151 1.09 -6.14 11.93
N LYS A 152 2.39 -6.30 12.18
CA LYS A 152 3.01 -6.12 13.50
C LYS A 152 3.41 -4.68 13.80
N ARG A 153 3.22 -3.74 12.87
CA ARG A 153 3.63 -2.35 13.09
C ARG A 153 2.67 -1.65 14.05
N PRO A 154 3.16 -0.98 15.10
CA PRO A 154 2.30 -0.34 16.11
C PRO A 154 1.47 0.82 15.54
N TRP A 155 1.95 1.45 14.47
CA TRP A 155 1.25 2.54 13.78
C TRP A 155 0.19 2.07 12.78
N MET A 156 0.07 0.75 12.54
CA MET A 156 -0.84 0.22 11.53
C MET A 156 -2.29 0.28 12.00
N PRO A 157 -3.22 0.85 11.21
CA PRO A 157 -4.64 0.84 11.53
C PRO A 157 -5.20 -0.58 11.64
N THR A 158 -6.06 -0.80 12.64
CA THR A 158 -6.59 -2.13 13.00
C THR A 158 -7.24 -2.84 11.81
N GLU A 159 -7.96 -2.12 10.96
CA GLU A 159 -8.61 -2.73 9.79
C GLU A 159 -7.61 -3.25 8.76
N LEU A 160 -6.50 -2.53 8.55
CA LEU A 160 -5.42 -3.00 7.70
C LEU A 160 -4.68 -4.18 8.34
N VAL A 161 -4.47 -4.18 9.66
CA VAL A 161 -3.90 -5.33 10.39
C VAL A 161 -4.75 -6.59 10.17
N ARG A 162 -6.08 -6.47 10.28
CA ARG A 162 -7.02 -7.57 10.04
C ARG A 162 -6.93 -8.09 8.60
N LEU A 163 -6.93 -7.19 7.62
CA LEU A 163 -6.81 -7.53 6.20
C LEU A 163 -5.48 -8.25 5.89
N LEU A 164 -4.37 -7.68 6.33
CA LEU A 164 -3.02 -8.24 6.12
C LEU A 164 -2.87 -9.61 6.79
N THR A 165 -3.46 -9.79 7.98
CA THR A 165 -3.45 -11.09 8.69
C THR A 165 -4.23 -12.16 7.91
N LYS A 166 -5.38 -11.82 7.31
CA LYS A 166 -6.13 -12.74 6.44
C LYS A 166 -5.29 -13.12 5.22
N ALA A 167 -4.71 -12.14 4.54
CA ALA A 167 -3.86 -12.37 3.37
C ALA A 167 -2.62 -13.22 3.70
N HIS A 168 -1.98 -12.98 4.86
CA HIS A 168 -0.87 -13.78 5.37
C HIS A 168 -1.23 -15.27 5.49
N LYS A 169 -2.42 -15.60 6.03
CA LYS A 169 -2.90 -16.98 6.16
C LYS A 169 -3.11 -17.63 4.78
N ILE A 170 -3.64 -16.90 3.80
CA ILE A 170 -3.81 -17.39 2.42
C ILE A 170 -2.45 -17.69 1.78
N CYS A 171 -1.49 -16.76 1.88
CA CYS A 171 -0.14 -16.95 1.37
C CYS A 171 0.56 -18.16 2.00
N ARG A 172 0.36 -18.41 3.30
CA ARG A 172 0.90 -19.60 3.97
C ARG A 172 0.39 -20.90 3.36
N LYS A 173 -0.90 -20.98 3.05
CA LYS A 173 -1.51 -22.18 2.42
C LYS A 173 -1.04 -22.39 0.99
N LYS A 174 -0.81 -21.31 0.23
CA LYS A 174 -0.39 -21.36 -1.19
C LYS A 174 1.12 -21.47 -1.41
N ALA A 175 1.91 -21.43 -0.33
CA ALA A 175 3.37 -21.59 -0.38
C ALA A 175 3.83 -23.00 0.03
N GLN A 176 2.89 -23.86 0.39
CA GLN A 176 3.07 -25.30 0.56
C GLN A 176 2.78 -25.98 -0.78
#